data_AF-A0A8S0FWJ3-F1
#
_entry.id   AF-A0A8S0FWJ3-F1
#
_cell.length_a   1.000
_cell.length_b   1.000
_cell.length_c   1.000
_cell.angle_alpha   90.00
_cell.angle_beta   90.00
_cell.angle_gamma   90.00
#
_symmetry.space_group_name_H-M   'P 1'
#
loop_
_entity.id
_entity.type
_entity.pdbx_description
1 polymer ?
#
loop_
_entity_poly.entity_id
_entity_poly.type
_entity_poly.pdbx_seq_one_letter_code
_entity_poly.pdbx_strand_id
1 'polypeptide(L)'
;MQPLTYQQTSGFSPTAVINRSQTKQVPGHEKIRDAVRAWSAVDNQDVVATLIVNEYLEQGGGTIDFPDDVSRARQKLFRFLDNKFDSEKYRNNVRELTPAILAVLPLEYRGYLVEQDSFMARLAEMEKEL
;
A
#
# COMPACT_ATOMS: atom_id res chain seq x y z
N MET A 1 3.60 27.53 -62.74
CA MET A 1 4.12 26.63 -61.70
C MET A 1 3.89 27.28 -60.35
N GLN A 2 2.85 26.89 -59.61
CA GLN A 2 2.57 27.39 -58.25
C GLN A 2 3.12 26.40 -57.22
N PRO A 3 3.78 26.83 -56.13
CA PRO A 3 4.20 25.91 -55.08
C PRO A 3 3.03 25.64 -54.10
N LEU A 4 2.78 24.36 -53.81
CA LEU A 4 1.87 23.92 -52.76
C LEU A 4 2.54 24.11 -51.40
N THR A 5 1.97 24.94 -50.52
CA THR A 5 2.40 25.03 -49.12
C THR A 5 1.70 23.92 -48.32
N TYR A 6 2.46 22.91 -47.88
CA TYR A 6 1.99 21.95 -46.88
C TYR A 6 1.98 22.63 -45.51
N GLN A 7 0.80 22.84 -44.93
CA GLN A 7 0.69 23.15 -43.50
C GLN A 7 0.68 21.83 -42.72
N GLN A 8 1.74 21.59 -41.96
CA GLN A 8 1.86 20.46 -41.06
C GLN A 8 1.17 20.84 -39.74
N THR A 9 -0.11 20.50 -39.62
CA THR A 9 -0.87 20.66 -38.38
C THR A 9 -0.44 19.57 -37.39
N SER A 10 0.67 19.79 -36.69
CA SER A 10 1.06 18.97 -35.55
C SER A 10 0.22 19.38 -34.33
N GLY A 11 -1.10 19.20 -34.42
CA GLY A 11 -2.03 19.30 -33.29
C GLY A 11 -1.96 18.05 -32.42
N PHE A 12 -0.77 17.70 -31.93
CA PHE A 12 -0.64 16.70 -30.88
C PHE A 12 -0.73 17.42 -29.54
N SER A 13 -1.94 17.54 -29.02
CA SER A 13 -2.14 17.72 -27.59
C SER A 13 -1.71 16.41 -26.94
N PRO A 14 -0.68 16.37 -26.08
CA PRO A 14 -0.41 15.17 -25.32
C PRO A 14 -1.59 14.99 -24.36
N THR A 15 -2.54 14.12 -24.74
CA THR A 15 -3.44 13.47 -23.80
C THR A 15 -2.55 13.00 -22.65
N ALA A 16 -2.86 13.42 -21.42
CA ALA A 16 -2.07 13.05 -20.24
C ALA A 16 -1.95 11.52 -20.23
N VAL A 17 -0.78 11.02 -20.61
CA VAL A 17 -0.47 9.61 -20.53
C VAL A 17 -0.46 9.32 -19.04
N ILE A 18 -1.51 8.68 -18.53
CA ILE A 18 -1.51 8.14 -17.17
C ILE A 18 -0.26 7.26 -17.15
N ASN A 19 0.77 7.72 -16.46
CA ASN A 19 2.04 7.02 -16.39
C ASN A 19 1.76 5.74 -15.59
N ARG A 20 1.40 4.68 -16.31
CA ARG A 20 1.13 3.34 -15.76
C ARG A 20 2.38 2.73 -15.13
N SER A 21 3.53 3.39 -15.31
CA SER A 21 4.82 3.14 -14.69
C SER A 21 5.01 3.91 -13.39
N GLN A 22 3.99 4.56 -12.82
CA GLN A 22 3.99 4.82 -11.37
C GLN A 22 4.18 3.46 -10.71
N THR A 23 5.42 3.19 -10.30
CA THR A 23 5.77 2.08 -9.42
C THR A 23 4.72 2.12 -8.34
N LYS A 24 3.94 1.04 -8.24
CA LYS A 24 2.95 0.83 -7.19
C LYS A 24 3.74 0.93 -5.89
N GLN A 25 3.88 2.14 -5.36
CA GLN A 25 4.80 2.40 -4.27
C GLN A 25 4.27 1.55 -3.13
N VAL A 26 5.08 0.59 -2.68
CA VAL A 26 4.73 -0.23 -1.52
C VAL A 26 4.46 0.78 -0.40
N PRO A 27 3.27 0.78 0.23
CA PRO A 27 2.94 1.78 1.22
C PRO A 27 4.05 1.82 2.27
N GLY A 28 4.45 3.03 2.66
CA GLY A 28 5.48 3.21 3.66
C GLY A 28 5.15 2.44 4.93
N HIS A 29 6.18 1.96 5.62
CA HIS A 29 6.04 1.18 6.86
C HIS A 29 5.07 1.83 7.86
N GLU A 30 5.14 3.14 8.02
CA GLU A 30 4.27 3.91 8.91
C GLU A 30 2.81 3.84 8.49
N LYS A 31 2.50 3.89 7.19
CA LYS A 31 1.13 3.78 6.68
C LYS A 31 0.54 2.39 6.91
N ILE A 32 1.34 1.34 6.71
CA ILE A 32 0.94 -0.03 7.03
C ILE A 32 0.67 -0.18 8.53
N ARG A 33 1.57 0.33 9.38
CA ARG A 33 1.39 0.34 10.83
C ARG A 33 0.09 1.06 11.22
N ASP A 34 -0.13 2.26 10.70
CA ASP A 34 -1.26 3.09 11.08
C ASP A 34 -2.60 2.46 10.62
N ALA A 35 -2.64 1.88 9.42
CA ALA A 35 -3.80 1.14 8.92
C ALA A 35 -4.15 -0.06 9.83
N VAL A 36 -3.15 -0.89 10.16
CA VAL A 36 -3.35 -2.05 11.03
C VAL A 36 -3.72 -1.62 12.46
N ARG A 37 -3.16 -0.52 12.96
CA ARG A 37 -3.50 0.04 14.27
C ARG A 37 -4.93 0.55 14.33
N ALA A 38 -5.38 1.27 13.31
CA ALA A 38 -6.76 1.74 13.19
C ALA A 38 -7.73 0.55 13.17
N TRP A 39 -7.43 -0.47 12.36
CA TRP A 39 -8.23 -1.69 12.30
C TRP A 39 -8.29 -2.41 13.66
N SER A 40 -7.15 -2.58 14.30
CA SER A 40 -7.05 -3.30 15.59
C SER A 40 -7.72 -2.57 16.76
N ALA A 41 -7.91 -1.26 16.65
CA ALA A 41 -8.64 -0.48 17.66
C ALA A 41 -10.14 -0.82 17.69
N VAL A 42 -10.68 -1.32 16.58
CA VAL A 42 -12.10 -1.69 16.42
C VAL A 42 -12.29 -3.20 16.61
N ASP A 43 -11.54 -4.02 15.88
CA ASP A 43 -11.78 -5.47 15.79
C ASP A 43 -11.01 -6.33 16.80
N ASN A 44 -10.28 -5.71 17.74
CA ASN A 44 -9.31 -6.32 18.66
C ASN A 44 -8.02 -6.81 17.99
N GLN A 45 -6.89 -6.61 18.68
CA GLN A 45 -5.57 -6.94 18.15
C GLN A 45 -5.36 -8.44 17.92
N ASP A 46 -5.96 -9.32 18.73
CA ASP A 46 -5.80 -10.77 18.56
C ASP A 46 -6.47 -11.24 17.26
N VAL A 47 -7.67 -10.73 16.95
CA VAL A 47 -8.41 -11.06 15.72
C VAL A 47 -7.63 -10.61 14.49
N VAL A 48 -7.21 -9.34 14.49
CA VAL A 48 -6.43 -8.77 13.40
C VAL A 48 -5.10 -9.51 13.20
N ALA A 49 -4.40 -9.84 14.29
CA ALA A 49 -3.16 -10.59 14.20
C ALA A 49 -3.36 -11.99 13.64
N THR A 50 -4.39 -12.72 14.09
CA THR A 50 -4.71 -14.05 13.56
C THR A 50 -5.01 -14.00 12.08
N LEU A 51 -5.81 -13.03 11.61
CA LEU A 51 -6.13 -12.90 10.18
C LEU A 51 -4.87 -12.65 9.32
N ILE A 52 -4.02 -11.72 9.75
CA ILE A 52 -2.80 -11.40 9.01
C ILE A 52 -1.81 -12.57 9.00
N VAL A 53 -1.62 -13.24 10.13
CA VAL A 53 -0.67 -14.36 10.25
C VAL A 53 -1.17 -15.56 9.45
N ASN A 54 -2.46 -15.89 9.51
CA ASN A 54 -3.03 -16.98 8.72
C ASN A 54 -2.87 -16.69 7.22
N GLU A 55 -3.26 -15.50 6.76
CA GLU A 55 -3.09 -15.13 5.36
C GLU A 55 -1.62 -15.19 4.92
N TYR A 56 -0.69 -14.74 5.76
CA TYR A 56 0.74 -14.83 5.45
C TYR A 56 1.21 -16.28 5.28
N LEU A 57 0.75 -17.20 6.13
CA LEU A 57 1.03 -18.63 6.00
C LEU A 57 0.36 -19.24 4.76
N GLU A 58 -0.88 -18.84 4.46
CA GLU A 58 -1.63 -19.28 3.26
C GLU A 58 -0.99 -18.80 1.96
N GLN A 59 -0.33 -17.63 1.96
CA GLN A 59 0.48 -17.13 0.85
C GLN A 59 1.82 -17.88 0.66
N GLY A 60 2.07 -18.91 1.46
CA GLY A 60 3.28 -19.75 1.42
C GLY A 60 4.32 -19.40 2.48
N GLY A 61 4.03 -18.44 3.37
CA GLY A 61 4.96 -17.95 4.37
C GLY A 61 6.21 -17.31 3.74
N GLY A 62 7.27 -17.21 4.52
CA GLY A 62 8.49 -16.54 4.09
C GLY A 62 9.59 -16.67 5.13
N THR A 63 10.31 -15.58 5.40
CA THR A 63 11.42 -15.58 6.36
C THR A 63 10.97 -15.41 7.81
N ILE A 64 9.71 -15.05 8.02
CA ILE A 64 9.14 -14.81 9.34
C ILE A 64 8.49 -16.09 9.87
N ASP A 65 9.12 -16.67 10.88
CA ASP A 65 8.53 -17.72 11.68
C ASP A 65 7.52 -17.14 12.67
N PHE A 66 6.24 -17.49 12.61
CA PHE A 66 5.25 -17.12 13.63
C PHE A 66 4.97 -18.31 14.56
N PRO A 67 4.91 -18.10 15.88
CA PRO A 67 4.53 -19.16 16.81
C PRO A 67 3.02 -19.46 16.70
N ASP A 68 2.62 -20.72 16.94
CA ASP A 68 1.20 -21.13 16.99
C ASP A 68 0.39 -20.43 18.10
N ASP A 69 1.06 -19.98 19.15
CA ASP A 69 0.40 -19.24 20.23
C ASP A 69 -0.02 -17.83 19.75
N VAL A 70 -1.33 -17.60 19.70
CA VAL A 70 -1.94 -16.35 19.21
C VAL A 70 -1.39 -15.12 19.92
N SER A 71 -1.22 -15.18 21.24
CA SER A 71 -0.70 -14.05 22.02
C SER A 71 0.74 -13.71 21.63
N ARG A 72 1.59 -14.72 21.45
CA ARG A 72 2.97 -14.54 20.99
C ARG A 72 3.04 -14.09 19.54
N ALA A 73 2.19 -14.63 18.66
CA ALA A 73 2.12 -14.23 17.25
C ALA A 73 1.73 -12.76 17.13
N ARG A 74 0.68 -12.35 17.85
CA ARG A 74 0.26 -10.95 17.97
C ARG A 74 1.39 -10.06 18.47
N GLN A 75 2.01 -10.39 19.60
CA GLN A 75 3.10 -9.59 20.16
C GLN A 75 4.26 -9.42 19.15
N LYS A 76 4.60 -10.49 18.42
CA LYS A 76 5.65 -10.48 17.39
C LYS A 76 5.26 -9.60 16.20
N LEU A 77 4.04 -9.73 15.70
CA LEU A 77 3.51 -8.90 14.60
C LEU A 77 3.55 -7.41 14.95
N PHE A 78 2.95 -7.01 16.07
CA PHE A 78 2.92 -5.60 16.47
C PHE A 78 4.31 -5.06 16.82
N ARG A 79 5.23 -5.90 17.32
CA ARG A 79 6.62 -5.50 17.50
C ARG A 79 7.31 -5.15 16.19
N PHE A 80 7.02 -5.87 15.10
CA PHE A 80 7.55 -5.52 13.78
C PHE A 80 6.92 -4.24 13.24
N LEU A 81 5.60 -4.09 13.40
CA LEU A 81 4.87 -2.90 12.95
C LEU A 81 5.26 -1.62 13.71
N ASP A 82 5.50 -1.71 15.02
CA ASP A 82 5.87 -0.54 15.81
C ASP A 82 7.32 -0.11 15.57
N ASN A 83 8.17 -1.06 15.18
CA ASN A 83 9.57 -0.86 14.87
C ASN A 83 10.27 0.13 15.83
N LYS A 84 10.13 -0.10 17.14
CA LYS A 84 10.55 0.85 18.20
C LYS A 84 12.01 1.34 18.10
N PHE A 85 12.89 0.56 17.47
CA PHE A 85 14.32 0.82 17.34
C PHE A 85 14.75 1.22 15.92
N ASP A 86 13.79 1.56 15.06
CA ASP A 86 13.98 1.85 13.64
C ASP A 86 14.92 0.88 12.89
N SER A 87 14.73 -0.42 13.16
CA SER A 87 15.55 -1.47 12.59
C SER A 87 15.14 -1.78 11.15
N GLU A 88 16.10 -1.76 10.23
CA GLU A 88 15.88 -2.17 8.84
C GLU A 88 15.32 -3.59 8.73
N LYS A 89 15.75 -4.50 9.63
CA LYS A 89 15.21 -5.86 9.71
C LYS A 89 13.70 -5.87 9.92
N TYR A 90 13.17 -5.02 10.79
CA TYR A 90 11.73 -4.95 11.03
C TYR A 90 10.99 -4.28 9.87
N ARG A 91 11.61 -3.30 9.20
CA ARG A 91 11.06 -2.76 7.94
C ARG A 91 10.96 -3.85 6.86
N ASN A 92 11.97 -4.71 6.74
CA ASN A 92 11.95 -5.85 5.80
C ASN A 92 10.87 -6.87 6.16
N ASN A 93 10.73 -7.21 7.46
CA ASN A 93 9.63 -8.07 7.91
C ASN A 93 8.27 -7.47 7.55
N VAL A 94 8.07 -6.16 7.76
CA VAL A 94 6.80 -5.51 7.39
C VAL A 94 6.59 -5.52 5.88
N ARG A 95 7.62 -5.32 5.05
CA ARG A 95 7.52 -5.44 3.58
C ARG A 95 7.08 -6.84 3.15
N GLU A 96 7.58 -7.88 3.81
CA GLU A 96 7.20 -9.26 3.55
C GLU A 96 5.76 -9.56 3.98
N LEU A 97 5.29 -8.91 5.07
CA LEU A 97 3.91 -9.02 5.55
C LEU A 97 2.92 -8.16 4.76
N THR A 98 3.38 -7.11 4.08
CA THR A 98 2.52 -6.21 3.30
C THR A 98 1.55 -6.93 2.36
N PRO A 99 1.93 -7.91 1.53
CA PRO A 99 0.97 -8.61 0.67
C PRO A 99 -0.15 -9.32 1.45
N ALA A 100 0.17 -9.97 2.57
CA ALA A 100 -0.81 -10.59 3.46
C ALA A 100 -1.72 -9.54 4.12
N ILE A 101 -1.14 -8.46 4.65
CA ILE A 101 -1.90 -7.36 5.26
C ILE A 101 -2.86 -6.76 4.23
N LEU A 102 -2.42 -6.47 3.01
CA LEU A 102 -3.27 -5.88 1.97
C LEU A 102 -4.42 -6.80 1.54
N ALA A 103 -4.22 -8.11 1.59
CA ALA A 103 -5.25 -9.08 1.23
C ALA A 103 -6.40 -9.09 2.27
N VAL A 104 -6.08 -9.04 3.57
CA VAL A 104 -7.08 -9.09 4.64
C VAL A 104 -7.54 -7.71 5.13
N LEU A 105 -6.84 -6.62 4.82
CA LEU A 105 -7.17 -5.29 5.31
C LEU A 105 -8.54 -4.82 4.76
N PRO A 106 -9.51 -4.51 5.63
CA PRO A 106 -10.81 -4.01 5.21
C PRO A 106 -10.69 -2.71 4.41
N LEU A 107 -11.62 -2.53 3.46
CA LEU A 107 -11.59 -1.40 2.53
C LEU A 107 -11.61 -0.03 3.24
N GLU A 108 -12.28 0.06 4.39
CA GLU A 108 -12.40 1.28 5.19
C GLU A 108 -11.04 1.78 5.70
N TYR A 109 -10.08 0.88 5.94
CA TYR A 109 -8.75 1.23 6.43
C TYR A 109 -7.72 1.41 5.30
N ARG A 110 -8.09 1.14 4.04
CA ARG A 110 -7.17 1.34 2.90
C ARG A 110 -6.86 2.81 2.64
N GLY A 111 -7.69 3.74 3.13
CA GLY A 111 -7.41 5.18 3.09
C GLY A 111 -6.11 5.57 3.79
N TYR A 112 -5.69 4.81 4.82
CA TYR A 112 -4.41 5.02 5.50
C TYR A 112 -3.20 4.71 4.61
N LEU A 113 -3.36 3.93 3.54
CA LEU A 113 -2.27 3.48 2.67
C LEU A 113 -1.90 4.47 1.56
N VAL A 114 -2.72 5.50 1.35
CA VAL A 114 -2.54 6.48 0.28
C VAL A 114 -1.86 7.72 0.86
N GLU A 115 -0.87 8.28 0.16
CA GLU A 115 -0.39 9.64 0.46
C GLU A 115 -1.54 10.62 0.18
N GLN A 116 -1.85 11.53 1.11
CA GLN A 116 -2.90 12.53 0.89
C GLN A 116 -2.69 13.32 -0.42
N ASP A 117 -1.44 13.56 -0.81
CA ASP A 117 -1.07 14.14 -2.11
C ASP A 117 -1.49 13.27 -3.29
N SER A 118 -1.33 11.94 -3.21
CA SER A 118 -1.71 11.03 -4.30
C SER A 118 -3.22 10.93 -4.51
N PHE A 119 -4.02 11.09 -3.46
CA PHE A 119 -5.50 11.08 -3.57
C PHE A 119 -6.02 12.42 -4.10
N MET A 120 -5.57 13.54 -3.53
CA MET A 120 -5.98 14.87 -3.98
C MET A 120 -5.45 15.20 -5.38
N ALA A 121 -4.24 14.74 -5.75
CA ALA A 121 -3.74 14.85 -7.13
C ALA A 121 -4.63 14.08 -8.11
N ARG A 122 -5.03 12.84 -7.79
CA ARG A 122 -5.94 12.05 -8.62
C ARG A 122 -7.32 12.68 -8.74
N LEU A 123 -7.85 13.21 -7.64
CA LEU A 123 -9.15 13.87 -7.62
C LEU A 123 -9.11 15.18 -8.41
N ALA A 124 -8.06 15.98 -8.25
CA ALA A 124 -7.85 17.23 -9.00
C ALA A 124 -7.59 16.99 -10.49
N GLU A 125 -6.99 15.86 -10.87
CA GLU A 125 -6.90 15.43 -12.27
C GLU A 125 -8.28 15.10 -12.83
N MET A 126 -9.11 14.35 -12.08
CA MET A 126 -10.48 14.03 -12.50
C MET A 126 -11.39 15.26 -12.60
N GLU A 127 -11.23 16.25 -11.71
CA GLU A 127 -12.01 17.50 -11.75
C GLU A 127 -11.59 18.43 -12.89
N LYS A 128 -10.34 18.32 -13.40
CA LYS A 128 -9.88 19.09 -14.56
C LYS A 128 -10.40 18.56 -15.91
N GLU A 129 -10.99 17.38 -15.93
CA GLU A 129 -11.56 16.75 -17.13
C GLU A 129 -13.09 16.96 -17.27
N LEU A 130 -13.68 17.83 -16.45
CA LEU A 130 -15.11 18.24 -16.48
C LEU A 130 -15.26 19.70 -16.92
#